data_AF-A0A662UWW4-F1
#
_entry.id   AF-A0A662UWW4-F1
#
_cell.length_a   1.000
_cell.length_b   1.000
_cell.length_c   1.000
_cell.angle_alpha   90.00
_cell.angle_beta   90.00
_cell.angle_gamma   90.00
#
_symmetry.space_group_name_H-M   'P 1'
#
loop_
_entity.id
_entity.type
_entity.pdbx_description
1 polymer ?
#
loop_
_entity_poly.entity_id
_entity_poly.type
_entity_poly.pdbx_seq_one_letter_code
_entity_poly.pdbx_strand_id
1 'polypeptide(L)'
;MSETFLHNLDAWVKKQKEILQSFKKADEKVKEADRLDLIVLSRAAFQHMIKTLSAFDQWLQEPFIISHMPKEMLEDVWKTTRKLLFELLELDIRHTGGFRDYVEKLAREGKLNPILVSGKPEARRVPIHTSI
;
A
#
# COMPACT_ATOMS: atom_id res chain seq x y z
N MET A 1 19.74 -28.43 -5.88
CA MET A 1 19.05 -27.21 -5.39
C MET A 1 19.82 -26.71 -4.19
N SER A 2 20.19 -25.44 -4.12
CA SER A 2 21.04 -24.96 -3.02
C SER A 2 20.21 -24.83 -1.73
N GLU A 3 20.70 -25.36 -0.62
CA GLU A 3 20.18 -25.11 0.74
C GLU A 3 19.92 -23.62 0.99
N THR A 4 20.75 -22.76 0.40
CA THR A 4 20.63 -21.31 0.43
C THR A 4 19.28 -20.80 -0.09
N PHE A 5 18.73 -21.38 -1.15
CA PHE A 5 17.43 -20.95 -1.69
C PHE A 5 16.29 -21.27 -0.71
N LEU A 6 16.27 -22.48 -0.15
CA LEU A 6 15.27 -22.87 0.85
C LEU A 6 15.37 -22.02 2.12
N HIS A 7 16.58 -21.79 2.60
CA HIS A 7 16.83 -20.90 3.75
C HIS A 7 16.34 -19.46 3.49
N ASN A 8 16.54 -18.94 2.28
CA ASN A 8 16.05 -17.60 1.92
C ASN A 8 14.52 -17.52 1.91
N LEU A 9 13.83 -18.56 1.42
CA LEU A 9 12.37 -18.64 1.48
C LEU A 9 11.87 -18.67 2.93
N ASP A 10 12.49 -19.49 3.79
CA ASP A 10 12.12 -19.58 5.21
C ASP A 10 12.32 -18.24 5.94
N ALA A 11 13.44 -17.56 5.69
CA ALA A 11 13.72 -16.25 6.26
C ALA A 11 12.69 -15.20 5.79
N TRP A 12 12.32 -15.24 4.51
CA TRP A 12 11.29 -14.35 3.97
C TRP A 12 9.92 -14.60 4.64
N VAL A 13 9.49 -15.86 4.73
CA VAL A 13 8.22 -16.23 5.40
C VAL A 13 8.21 -15.80 6.86
N LYS A 14 9.31 -16.02 7.60
CA LYS A 14 9.44 -15.60 9.00
C LYS A 14 9.25 -14.08 9.14
N LYS A 15 9.91 -13.30 8.30
CA LYS A 15 9.79 -11.82 8.31
C LYS A 15 8.37 -11.35 8.02
N GLN A 16 7.67 -11.97 7.06
CA GLN A 16 6.27 -11.61 6.76
C GLN A 16 5.33 -11.93 7.94
N LYS A 17 5.55 -13.04 8.66
CA LYS A 17 4.79 -13.38 9.87
C LYS A 17 5.00 -12.35 10.98
N GLU A 18 6.24 -11.92 11.21
CA GLU A 18 6.56 -10.90 12.23
C GLU A 18 5.90 -9.55 11.94
N ILE A 19 5.93 -9.12 10.67
CA ILE A 19 5.27 -7.89 10.21
C ILE A 19 3.75 -8.00 10.37
N LEU A 20 3.15 -9.13 9.98
CA LEU A 20 1.71 -9.37 10.15
C LEU A 20 1.27 -9.24 11.61
N GLN A 21 2.01 -9.83 12.55
CA GLN A 21 1.69 -9.73 13.97
C GLN A 21 1.81 -8.29 14.50
N SER A 22 2.78 -7.54 13.98
CA SER A 22 2.97 -6.13 14.36
C SER A 22 1.77 -5.27 13.91
N PHE A 23 1.29 -5.46 12.69
CA PHE A 23 0.11 -4.75 12.19
C PHE A 23 -1.18 -5.16 12.90
N LYS A 24 -1.37 -6.44 13.24
CA LYS A 24 -2.54 -6.88 14.04
C LYS A 24 -2.59 -6.19 15.40
N LYS A 25 -1.46 -6.12 16.11
CA LYS A 25 -1.37 -5.42 17.40
C LYS A 25 -1.60 -3.91 17.27
N ALA A 26 -1.20 -3.31 16.16
CA ALA A 26 -1.46 -1.90 15.89
C ALA A 26 -2.95 -1.65 15.60
N ASP A 27 -3.59 -2.55 14.86
CA ASP A 27 -5.01 -2.48 14.50
C ASP A 27 -5.94 -2.55 15.73
N GLU A 28 -5.57 -3.33 16.75
CA GLU A 28 -6.30 -3.39 18.03
C GLU A 28 -6.45 -2.00 18.69
N LYS A 29 -5.50 -1.10 18.46
CA LYS A 29 -5.47 0.24 19.05
C LYS A 29 -6.16 1.31 18.19
N VAL A 30 -6.58 0.97 16.97
CA VAL A 30 -7.21 1.92 16.03
C VAL A 30 -8.50 2.50 16.59
N LYS A 31 -9.22 1.77 17.44
CA LYS A 31 -10.47 2.26 18.06
C LYS A 31 -10.27 3.48 18.95
N GLU A 32 -9.08 3.65 19.51
CA GLU A 32 -8.71 4.75 20.40
C GLU A 32 -7.80 5.78 19.70
N ALA A 33 -7.50 5.57 18.42
CA ALA A 33 -6.55 6.37 17.65
C ALA A 33 -7.11 7.76 17.33
N ASP A 34 -6.28 8.79 17.52
CA ASP A 34 -6.61 10.13 17.05
C ASP A 34 -6.36 10.29 15.53
N ARG A 35 -6.63 11.49 15.00
CA ARG A 35 -6.42 11.76 13.57
C ARG A 35 -4.97 11.57 13.13
N LEU A 36 -3.99 11.94 13.95
CA LEU A 36 -2.57 11.78 13.63
C LEU A 36 -2.18 10.30 13.63
N ASP A 37 -2.64 9.53 14.61
CA ASP A 37 -2.42 8.09 14.70
C ASP A 37 -2.93 7.36 13.44
N LEU A 38 -4.16 7.67 13.01
CA LEU A 38 -4.73 7.11 11.79
C LEU A 38 -3.89 7.41 10.54
N ILE A 39 -3.36 8.64 10.43
CA ILE A 39 -2.47 9.03 9.34
C ILE A 39 -1.16 8.24 9.39
N VAL A 40 -0.54 8.14 10.56
CA VAL A 40 0.74 7.44 10.74
C VAL A 40 0.60 5.96 10.43
N LEU A 41 -0.43 5.31 10.99
CA LEU A 41 -0.73 3.89 10.76
C LEU A 41 -1.03 3.61 9.29
N SER A 42 -1.84 4.44 8.63
CA SER A 42 -2.14 4.31 7.21
C SER A 42 -0.88 4.43 6.35
N ARG A 43 -0.01 5.42 6.65
CA ARG A 43 1.25 5.61 5.92
C ARG A 43 2.21 4.43 6.12
N ALA A 44 2.32 3.91 7.34
CA ALA A 44 3.12 2.73 7.63
C ALA A 44 2.59 1.52 6.85
N ALA A 45 1.27 1.30 6.85
CA ALA A 45 0.64 0.24 6.08
C ALA A 45 0.95 0.37 4.58
N PHE A 46 0.77 1.56 3.98
CA PHE A 46 1.10 1.79 2.57
C PHE A 46 2.58 1.52 2.25
N GLN A 47 3.50 1.99 3.08
CA GLN A 47 4.93 1.74 2.87
C GLN A 47 5.27 0.24 2.92
N HIS A 48 4.65 -0.50 3.83
CA HIS A 48 4.84 -1.95 3.91
C HIS A 48 4.18 -2.67 2.73
N MET A 49 2.98 -2.28 2.32
CA MET A 49 2.32 -2.83 1.13
C MET A 49 3.16 -2.61 -0.14
N ILE A 50 3.67 -1.40 -0.37
CA ILE A 50 4.54 -1.10 -1.52
C ILE A 50 5.75 -2.03 -1.52
N LYS A 51 6.45 -2.15 -0.39
CA LYS A 51 7.64 -3.01 -0.28
C LYS A 51 7.31 -4.48 -0.55
N THR A 52 6.22 -4.98 0.02
CA THR A 52 5.81 -6.38 -0.17
C THR A 52 5.39 -6.65 -1.61
N LEU A 53 4.62 -5.75 -2.23
CA LEU A 53 4.22 -5.87 -3.63
C LEU A 53 5.43 -5.84 -4.57
N SER A 54 6.37 -4.91 -4.38
CA SER A 54 7.59 -4.85 -5.19
C SER A 54 8.46 -6.10 -5.05
N ALA A 55 8.63 -6.62 -3.82
CA ALA A 55 9.38 -7.86 -3.61
C ALA A 55 8.70 -9.07 -4.25
N PHE A 56 7.37 -9.13 -4.20
CA PHE A 56 6.60 -10.22 -4.78
C PHE A 56 6.61 -10.15 -6.33
N ASP A 57 6.52 -8.96 -6.90
CA ASP A 57 6.68 -8.74 -8.34
C ASP A 57 8.06 -9.18 -8.83
N GLN A 58 9.13 -8.79 -8.14
CA GLN A 58 10.50 -9.26 -8.44
C GLN A 58 10.62 -10.78 -8.34
N TRP A 59 10.02 -11.38 -7.31
CA TRP A 59 10.03 -12.83 -7.13
C TRP A 59 9.32 -13.57 -8.28
N LEU A 60 8.21 -13.04 -8.80
CA LEU A 60 7.52 -13.59 -9.97
C LEU A 60 8.32 -13.47 -11.28
N GLN A 61 9.34 -12.61 -11.31
CA GLN A 61 10.26 -12.48 -12.44
C GLN A 61 11.44 -13.45 -12.37
N GLU A 62 11.62 -14.17 -11.24
CA GLU A 62 12.74 -15.11 -11.10
C GLU A 62 12.58 -16.31 -12.06
N PRO A 63 13.59 -16.68 -12.87
CA PRO A 63 13.49 -17.78 -13.83
C PRO A 63 13.07 -19.12 -13.20
N PHE A 64 13.50 -19.37 -11.97
CA PHE A 64 13.14 -20.58 -11.24
C PHE A 64 11.64 -20.62 -10.93
N ILE A 65 11.07 -19.49 -10.52
CA ILE A 65 9.64 -19.34 -10.24
C ILE A 65 8.83 -19.48 -11.53
N ILE A 66 9.22 -18.77 -12.58
CA ILE A 66 8.58 -18.83 -13.90
C ILE A 66 8.54 -20.27 -14.43
N SER A 67 9.62 -21.03 -14.25
CA SER A 67 9.76 -22.36 -14.85
C SER A 67 9.10 -23.48 -14.05
N HIS A 68 8.86 -23.31 -12.75
CA HIS A 68 8.47 -24.40 -11.85
C HIS A 68 7.22 -24.13 -11.01
N MET A 69 6.74 -22.89 -10.92
CA MET A 69 5.55 -22.59 -10.12
C MET A 69 4.30 -23.22 -10.77
N PRO A 70 3.54 -24.06 -10.04
CA PRO A 70 2.33 -24.65 -10.59
C PRO A 70 1.25 -23.59 -10.80
N LYS A 71 0.40 -23.82 -11.80
CA LYS A 71 -0.66 -22.87 -12.22
C LYS A 71 -1.59 -22.52 -11.08
N GLU A 72 -1.94 -23.48 -10.23
CA GLU A 72 -2.86 -23.31 -9.10
C GLU A 72 -2.32 -22.29 -8.09
N MET A 73 -0.99 -22.22 -7.90
CA MET A 73 -0.37 -21.19 -7.06
C MET A 73 -0.43 -19.81 -7.72
N LEU A 74 -0.23 -19.73 -9.03
CA LEU A 74 -0.34 -18.47 -9.78
C LEU A 74 -1.79 -17.95 -9.80
N GLU A 75 -2.77 -18.85 -9.85
CA GLU A 75 -4.20 -18.49 -9.77
C GLU A 75 -4.55 -17.88 -8.40
N ASP A 76 -4.02 -18.43 -7.30
CA ASP A 76 -4.19 -17.86 -5.96
C ASP A 76 -3.54 -16.49 -5.83
N VAL A 77 -2.31 -16.34 -6.35
CA VAL A 77 -1.61 -15.06 -6.45
C VAL A 77 -2.48 -14.04 -7.20
N TRP A 78 -2.95 -14.38 -8.39
CA TRP A 78 -3.77 -13.48 -9.21
C TRP A 78 -5.07 -13.10 -8.48
N LYS A 79 -5.77 -14.08 -7.91
CA LYS A 79 -7.04 -13.86 -7.19
C LYS A 79 -6.87 -12.92 -6.00
N THR A 80 -5.74 -13.02 -5.30
CA THR A 80 -5.45 -12.13 -4.17
C THR A 80 -5.02 -10.75 -4.66
N THR A 81 -4.12 -10.67 -5.64
CA THR A 81 -3.65 -9.41 -6.21
C THR A 81 -4.80 -8.58 -6.79
N ARG A 82 -5.70 -9.18 -7.56
CA ARG A 82 -6.85 -8.46 -8.12
C ARG A 82 -7.78 -7.92 -7.04
N LYS A 83 -7.95 -8.63 -5.93
CA LYS A 83 -8.78 -8.18 -4.80
C LYS A 83 -8.16 -6.94 -4.15
N LEU A 84 -6.86 -6.99 -3.85
CA LEU A 84 -6.13 -5.84 -3.30
C LEU A 84 -6.16 -4.63 -4.24
N LEU A 85 -5.98 -4.86 -5.54
CA LEU A 85 -6.06 -3.81 -6.55
C LEU A 85 -7.43 -3.12 -6.56
N PHE A 86 -8.51 -3.90 -6.59
CA PHE A 86 -9.86 -3.34 -6.62
C PHE A 86 -10.19 -2.60 -5.33
N GLU A 87 -9.89 -3.18 -4.16
CA GLU A 87 -10.09 -2.52 -2.87
C GLU A 87 -9.33 -1.18 -2.78
N LEU A 88 -8.09 -1.14 -3.29
CA LEU A 88 -7.28 0.08 -3.33
C LEU A 88 -7.86 1.14 -4.28
N LEU A 89 -8.27 0.76 -5.49
CA LEU A 89 -8.85 1.69 -6.46
C LEU A 89 -10.18 2.25 -5.96
N GLU A 90 -11.02 1.42 -5.36
CA GLU A 90 -12.27 1.89 -4.77
C GLU A 90 -12.02 2.82 -3.58
N LEU A 91 -11.02 2.53 -2.74
CA LEU A 91 -10.59 3.44 -1.66
C LEU A 91 -10.19 4.80 -2.23
N ASP A 92 -9.34 4.81 -3.25
CA ASP A 92 -8.85 6.03 -3.90
C ASP A 92 -10.00 6.85 -4.46
N ILE A 93 -10.89 6.23 -5.24
CA ILE A 93 -12.07 6.89 -5.83
C ILE A 93 -12.95 7.50 -4.73
N ARG A 94 -13.30 6.72 -3.69
CA ARG A 94 -14.18 7.18 -2.61
C ARG A 94 -13.60 8.35 -1.84
N HIS A 95 -12.32 8.28 -1.45
CA HIS A 95 -11.73 9.29 -0.57
C HIS A 95 -11.21 10.50 -1.32
N THR A 96 -10.66 10.37 -2.52
CA THR A 96 -10.26 11.53 -3.32
C THR A 96 -11.48 12.30 -3.83
N GLY A 97 -12.51 11.60 -4.29
CA GLY A 97 -13.79 12.18 -4.67
C GLY A 97 -14.49 12.85 -3.49
N GLY A 98 -14.65 12.13 -2.38
CA GLY A 98 -15.29 12.68 -1.17
C GLY A 98 -14.52 13.86 -0.57
N PHE A 99 -13.18 13.82 -0.60
CA PHE A 99 -12.37 14.95 -0.12
C PHE A 99 -12.47 16.17 -1.03
N ARG A 100 -12.52 15.98 -2.36
CA ARG A 100 -12.79 17.07 -3.30
C ARG A 100 -14.11 17.77 -2.95
N ASP A 101 -15.19 17.01 -2.79
CA ASP A 101 -16.52 17.56 -2.49
C ASP A 101 -16.52 18.29 -1.13
N TYR A 102 -15.82 17.74 -0.14
CA TYR A 102 -15.66 18.36 1.18
C TYR A 102 -14.87 19.68 1.10
N VAL A 103 -13.76 19.73 0.35
CA VAL A 103 -12.97 20.95 0.15
C VAL A 103 -13.79 22.01 -0.57
N GLU A 104 -14.58 21.64 -1.57
CA GLU A 104 -15.48 22.55 -2.28
C GLU A 104 -16.52 23.16 -1.33
N LYS A 105 -17.09 22.35 -0.45
CA LYS A 105 -18.00 22.83 0.61
C LYS A 105 -17.30 23.81 1.55
N LEU A 106 -16.09 23.50 2.03
CA LEU A 106 -15.32 24.40 2.89
C LEU A 106 -14.99 25.73 2.20
N ALA A 107 -14.71 25.70 0.90
CA ALA A 107 -14.46 26.90 0.10
C ALA A 107 -15.69 27.82 0.08
N ARG A 108 -16.87 27.25 -0.21
CA ARG A 108 -18.14 27.99 -0.24
C ARG A 108 -18.50 28.56 1.13
N GLU A 109 -18.15 27.86 2.21
CA GLU A 109 -18.39 28.29 3.60
C GLU A 109 -17.31 29.26 4.14
N GLY A 110 -16.27 29.59 3.36
CA GLY A 110 -15.18 30.46 3.81
C GLY A 110 -14.33 29.87 4.94
N LYS A 111 -14.36 28.54 5.12
CA LYS A 111 -13.67 27.82 6.22
C LYS A 111 -12.32 27.24 5.83
N LEU A 112 -11.86 27.48 4.60
CA LEU A 112 -10.54 27.06 4.19
C LEU A 112 -9.46 27.88 4.89
N ASN A 113 -8.38 27.21 5.31
CA ASN A 113 -7.26 27.90 5.94
C ASN A 113 -6.54 28.78 4.89
N PRO A 114 -6.53 30.12 5.05
CA PRO A 114 -6.00 31.04 4.05
C PRO A 114 -4.50 30.88 3.80
N ILE A 115 -3.73 30.37 4.78
CA ILE A 115 -2.29 30.10 4.63
C ILE A 115 -2.07 28.91 3.68
N LEU A 116 -2.93 27.89 3.74
CA LEU A 116 -2.80 26.69 2.92
C LEU A 116 -3.34 26.88 1.50
N VAL A 117 -4.29 27.81 1.30
CA VAL A 117 -4.90 28.10 -0.02
C VAL A 117 -4.14 29.16 -0.81
N SER A 118 -3.35 30.02 -0.14
CA SER A 118 -2.54 31.06 -0.78
C SER A 118 -1.21 30.55 -1.36
N GLY A 119 -0.93 29.25 -1.26
CA GLY A 119 0.20 28.63 -1.95
C GLY A 119 0.03 28.75 -3.46
N LYS A 120 0.95 29.47 -4.12
CA LYS A 120 1.10 29.44 -5.58
C LYS A 120 1.02 27.98 -6.05
N PRO A 121 0.40 27.67 -7.22
CA PRO A 121 0.37 26.30 -7.73
C PRO A 121 1.81 25.81 -7.85
N GLU A 122 2.27 25.00 -6.89
CA GLU A 122 3.50 24.24 -7.05
C GLU A 122 3.26 23.38 -8.28
N ALA A 123 4.12 23.54 -9.29
CA ALA A 123 4.11 22.67 -10.46
C ALA A 123 4.01 21.23 -9.95
N ARG A 124 2.96 20.51 -10.36
CA ARG A 124 2.74 19.09 -10.02
C ARG A 124 4.10 18.41 -10.04
N ARG A 125 4.60 17.97 -8.88
CA ARG A 125 5.77 17.08 -8.85
C ARG A 125 5.32 15.84 -9.58
N VAL A 126 5.72 15.73 -10.85
CA VAL A 126 5.48 14.54 -11.66
C VAL A 126 6.06 13.39 -10.83
N PRO A 127 5.27 12.35 -10.49
CA PRO A 127 5.83 11.18 -9.85
C PRO A 127 6.98 10.71 -10.72
N ILE A 128 8.16 10.56 -10.14
CA ILE A 128 9.25 9.87 -10.82
C ILE A 128 8.75 8.44 -10.96
N HIS A 129 8.17 8.11 -12.11
CA HIS A 129 8.12 6.75 -12.58
C HIS A 129 9.58 6.30 -12.65
N THR A 130 10.06 5.61 -11.61
CA THR A 130 11.09 4.62 -11.86
C THR A 130 10.40 3.54 -12.65
N SER A 131 10.52 3.65 -13.97
CA SER A 131 10.42 2.51 -14.87
C SER A 131 11.33 1.42 -14.31
N ILE A 132 10.73 0.33 -13.87
CA ILE A 132 11.34 -0.98 -13.78
C ILE A 132 10.33 -1.92 -14.42
#